data_AF-A0A2U2YZ98-F1
#
_entry.id   AF-A0A2U2YZ98-F1
#
_cell.length_a   1.000
_cell.length_b   1.000
_cell.length_c   1.000
_cell.angle_alpha   90.00
_cell.angle_beta   90.00
_cell.angle_gamma   90.00
#
_symmetry.space_group_name_H-M   'P 1'
#
loop_
_entity.id
_entity.type
_entity.pdbx_description
1 polymer ?
#
loop_
_entity_poly.entity_id
_entity_poly.type
_entity_poly.pdbx_seq_one_letter_code
_entity_poly.pdbx_strand_id
1 'polypeptide(L)'
;MLSSLGMLLGAAQPASAETPDERPCVVDGASAMPDWTWTSATTVERQLTMDSDADDRAEPLMTSIQPRIDPAAYADGEPGEALLRPVGPLGHLGPLGPWGPLGRYGPLGEASAYWETQLDYLRHHPFFASLLDTWGILAQPVLSESGPLGPTGPVGQEAYCENLPAINEISGQLQAGGVYGPLGPVGPLGVYGPLGPLGPRGPMGVLLDPADGRYYDNGKLVTEVEGAAPWGSGQRRMYELVETYPRGRAHAPDVALDTSFMATDVTTSGRPTEYTMTSAEDQFVTVTVVPDRGFADLPCMFNAYGFNPCGVYPALTVFPNGAAVDTEDILIRNVFHLPASWKPPQEIADLYTVELLDGAGNVVAESRTSRYVNWLQIKVPAGSELTARVTLNSTWDEEQTTAEYHLAVTGSTDWVGSVGFSGAHQAGPGLL
;
A
#
# COMPACT_ATOMS: atom_id res chain seq x y z
N MET A 1 -4.34 71.07 -6.08
CA MET A 1 -3.10 70.32 -5.75
C MET A 1 -3.53 69.00 -5.13
N LEU A 2 -2.91 67.89 -5.58
CA LEU A 2 -3.18 66.47 -5.24
C LEU A 2 -4.46 65.93 -5.90
N SER A 3 -4.52 65.40 -7.12
CA SER A 3 -3.69 64.46 -7.92
C SER A 3 -3.62 63.02 -7.38
N SER A 4 -4.50 62.18 -7.95
CA SER A 4 -4.24 60.83 -8.48
C SER A 4 -3.65 59.75 -7.57
N LEU A 5 -4.48 58.78 -7.19
CA LEU A 5 -4.09 57.36 -7.11
C LEU A 5 -5.32 56.49 -7.42
N GLY A 6 -5.59 56.28 -8.72
CA GLY A 6 -6.49 55.23 -9.17
C GLY A 6 -5.72 53.92 -9.16
N MET A 7 -6.04 53.03 -8.20
CA MET A 7 -5.56 51.65 -8.23
C MET A 7 -6.24 50.94 -9.40
N LEU A 8 -5.48 50.68 -10.46
CA LEU A 8 -5.77 49.60 -11.40
C LEU A 8 -5.66 48.28 -10.64
N LEU A 9 -6.79 47.77 -10.16
CA LEU A 9 -6.95 46.32 -9.98
C LEU A 9 -7.44 45.80 -11.33
N GLY A 10 -6.49 45.50 -12.21
CA GLY A 10 -6.75 44.62 -13.33
C GLY A 10 -7.24 43.30 -12.74
N ALA A 11 -8.48 42.93 -13.04
CA ALA A 11 -8.93 41.57 -12.86
C ALA A 11 -8.07 40.70 -13.79
N ALA A 12 -6.98 40.16 -13.26
CA ALA A 12 -6.38 38.99 -13.86
C ALA A 12 -7.46 37.90 -13.75
N GLN A 13 -8.18 37.66 -14.84
CA GLN A 13 -8.84 36.37 -15.02
C GLN A 13 -7.74 35.33 -14.75
N PRO A 14 -7.98 34.34 -13.87
CA PRO A 14 -7.06 33.22 -13.79
C PRO A 14 -6.92 32.71 -15.22
N ALA A 15 -5.67 32.56 -15.68
CA ALA A 15 -5.40 31.92 -16.94
C ALA A 15 -6.18 30.60 -16.90
N SER A 16 -7.14 30.46 -17.82
CA SER A 16 -7.76 29.17 -18.09
C SER A 16 -6.59 28.28 -18.49
N ALA A 17 -6.06 27.52 -17.55
CA ALA A 17 -5.18 26.42 -17.86
C ALA A 17 -6.03 25.52 -18.75
N GLU A 18 -5.71 25.47 -20.04
CA GLU A 18 -6.22 24.41 -20.89
C GLU A 18 -5.87 23.11 -20.18
N THR A 19 -6.89 22.38 -19.72
CA THR A 19 -6.75 21.03 -19.20
C THR A 19 -6.01 20.22 -20.25
N PRO A 20 -4.78 19.73 -19.98
CA PRO A 20 -4.02 18.96 -20.95
C PRO A 20 -4.84 17.76 -21.42
N ASP A 21 -4.75 17.44 -22.72
CA ASP A 21 -5.28 16.17 -23.23
C ASP A 21 -4.63 15.03 -22.45
N GLU A 22 -5.47 14.28 -21.73
CA GLU A 22 -5.08 13.13 -20.91
C GLU A 22 -4.29 12.14 -21.76
N ARG A 23 -2.98 12.07 -21.50
CA ARG A 23 -2.14 11.00 -22.03
C ARG A 23 -1.79 10.06 -20.90
N PRO A 24 -2.00 8.73 -21.07
CA PRO A 24 -1.42 7.74 -20.16
C PRO A 24 0.04 8.10 -19.84
N CYS A 25 0.55 7.80 -18.63
CA CYS A 25 1.91 8.18 -18.19
C CYS A 25 3.07 7.72 -19.10
N VAL A 26 2.77 7.00 -20.19
CA VAL A 26 3.72 6.62 -21.24
C VAL A 26 4.22 7.86 -21.97
N VAL A 27 5.39 8.34 -21.54
CA VAL A 27 6.24 9.27 -22.26
C VAL A 27 6.90 8.49 -23.41
N ASP A 28 6.46 8.72 -24.64
CA ASP A 28 7.10 8.31 -25.90
C ASP A 28 7.77 6.90 -25.94
N GLY A 29 7.01 5.88 -26.32
CA GLY A 29 7.57 4.65 -26.92
C GLY A 29 8.09 3.56 -25.97
N ALA A 30 7.99 3.73 -24.64
CA ALA A 30 8.21 2.63 -23.70
C ALA A 30 7.01 1.66 -23.69
N SER A 31 7.25 0.36 -23.75
CA SER A 31 6.20 -0.66 -23.65
C SER A 31 5.56 -0.60 -22.27
N ALA A 32 4.27 -0.23 -22.20
CA ALA A 32 3.50 -0.43 -20.98
C ALA A 32 3.59 -1.89 -20.55
N MET A 33 3.66 -2.13 -19.24
CA MET A 33 3.63 -3.48 -18.67
C MET A 33 2.47 -4.26 -19.29
N PRO A 34 2.70 -5.45 -19.90
CA PRO A 34 1.63 -6.22 -20.54
C PRO A 34 0.59 -6.71 -19.53
N ASP A 35 -0.63 -6.92 -19.97
CA ASP A 35 -1.68 -7.54 -19.16
C ASP A 35 -1.20 -8.87 -18.57
N TRP A 36 -1.59 -9.13 -17.33
CA TRP A 36 -1.20 -10.29 -16.53
C TRP A 36 0.29 -10.38 -16.21
N THR A 37 1.07 -9.35 -16.55
CA THR A 37 2.41 -9.20 -15.99
C THR A 37 2.27 -8.70 -14.56
N TRP A 38 3.11 -9.20 -13.66
CA TRP A 38 3.14 -8.77 -12.27
C TRP A 38 4.54 -8.42 -11.80
N THR A 39 4.63 -7.92 -10.57
CA THR A 39 5.81 -7.94 -9.69
C THR A 39 5.39 -8.43 -8.30
N SER A 40 6.27 -9.12 -7.58
CA SER A 40 5.98 -9.65 -6.26
C SER A 40 7.19 -9.60 -5.33
N ALA A 41 6.95 -9.74 -4.03
CA ALA A 41 8.03 -9.79 -3.05
C ALA A 41 8.97 -10.98 -3.31
N THR A 42 8.46 -12.12 -3.81
CA THR A 42 9.28 -13.27 -4.22
C THR A 42 10.16 -12.96 -5.41
N THR A 43 9.69 -12.20 -6.39
CA THR A 43 10.52 -11.91 -7.57
C THR A 43 11.58 -10.89 -7.27
N VAL A 44 11.32 -9.95 -6.38
CA VAL A 44 12.35 -9.07 -5.81
C VAL A 44 13.40 -9.90 -5.04
N GLU A 45 12.97 -10.78 -4.12
CA GLU A 45 13.91 -11.62 -3.35
C GLU A 45 14.77 -12.52 -4.23
N ARG A 46 14.17 -13.19 -5.22
CA ARG A 46 14.88 -14.10 -6.12
C ARG A 46 15.99 -13.37 -6.88
N GLN A 47 15.72 -12.17 -7.37
CA GLN A 47 16.72 -11.38 -8.11
C GLN A 47 17.86 -10.88 -7.21
N LEU A 48 17.61 -10.68 -5.92
CA LEU A 48 18.64 -10.29 -4.96
C LEU A 48 19.46 -11.47 -4.44
N THR A 49 18.89 -12.67 -4.40
CA THR A 49 19.52 -13.88 -3.84
C THR A 49 20.22 -14.76 -4.87
N MET A 50 19.95 -14.56 -6.16
CA MET A 50 20.59 -15.29 -7.27
C MET A 50 22.12 -15.10 -7.39
N ASP A 51 22.72 -14.23 -6.57
CA ASP A 51 24.15 -13.87 -6.60
C ASP A 51 25.02 -14.57 -5.52
N SER A 52 24.47 -15.42 -4.65
CA SER A 52 25.27 -15.98 -3.53
C SER A 52 26.10 -17.22 -3.86
N ASP A 53 25.87 -17.89 -4.99
CA ASP A 53 26.62 -19.11 -5.37
C ASP A 53 26.97 -19.15 -6.87
N ALA A 54 28.29 -19.17 -7.14
CA ALA A 54 28.99 -19.39 -8.42
C ALA A 54 29.38 -18.15 -9.25
N ASP A 55 30.54 -18.27 -9.90
CA ASP A 55 31.32 -17.31 -10.72
C ASP A 55 30.58 -16.57 -11.86
N ASP A 56 29.26 -16.66 -11.97
CA ASP A 56 28.44 -15.90 -12.92
C ASP A 56 27.61 -14.87 -12.15
N ARG A 57 28.20 -13.69 -11.90
CA ARG A 57 27.46 -12.56 -11.32
C ARG A 57 26.25 -12.25 -12.20
N ALA A 58 25.05 -12.43 -11.67
CA ALA A 58 23.88 -11.83 -12.27
C ALA A 58 24.05 -10.29 -12.22
N GLU A 59 23.47 -9.58 -13.18
CA GLU A 59 23.40 -8.12 -13.05
C GLU A 59 22.60 -7.78 -11.78
N PRO A 60 23.08 -6.93 -10.87
CA PRO A 60 22.36 -6.54 -9.66
C PRO A 60 20.96 -6.07 -10.03
N LEU A 61 19.92 -6.48 -9.28
CA LEU A 61 18.52 -6.18 -9.60
C LEU A 61 18.31 -4.72 -10.05
N MET A 62 18.91 -3.76 -9.34
CA MET A 62 18.74 -2.32 -9.60
C MET A 62 19.40 -1.81 -10.89
N THR A 63 20.30 -2.60 -11.49
CA THR A 63 20.89 -2.33 -12.80
C THR A 63 20.05 -2.87 -13.96
N SER A 64 19.16 -3.83 -13.68
CA SER A 64 18.31 -4.51 -14.67
C SER A 64 16.91 -3.90 -14.82
N ILE A 65 16.51 -3.02 -13.90
CA ILE A 65 15.22 -2.32 -13.94
C ILE A 65 15.27 -1.08 -14.83
N GLN A 66 14.12 -0.71 -15.38
CA GLN A 66 13.91 0.52 -16.12
C GLN A 66 12.78 1.34 -15.48
N PRO A 67 13.04 2.63 -15.17
CA PRO A 67 14.34 3.32 -15.25
C PRO A 67 15.38 2.69 -14.30
N ARG A 68 16.66 2.73 -14.71
CA ARG A 68 17.79 2.26 -13.88
C ARG A 68 17.92 3.14 -12.65
N ILE A 69 18.55 2.61 -11.60
CA ILE A 69 18.85 3.37 -10.39
C ILE A 69 20.34 3.69 -10.32
N ASP A 70 20.64 4.97 -10.20
CA ASP A 70 21.96 5.59 -10.05
C ASP A 70 22.32 5.60 -8.55
N PRO A 71 23.37 4.87 -8.16
CA PRO A 71 23.88 4.89 -6.79
C PRO A 71 24.29 6.30 -6.31
N ALA A 72 24.56 7.25 -7.21
CA ALA A 72 24.89 8.63 -6.84
C ALA A 72 23.67 9.43 -6.34
N ALA A 73 22.45 8.92 -6.49
CA ALA A 73 21.23 9.57 -5.98
C ALA A 73 21.08 9.54 -4.44
N TYR A 74 21.99 8.85 -3.73
CA TYR A 74 21.93 8.65 -2.28
C TYR A 74 22.80 9.63 -1.50
N ALA A 75 22.23 10.24 -0.46
CA ALA A 75 22.91 11.23 0.38
C ALA A 75 24.10 10.66 1.17
N ASP A 76 24.10 9.35 1.42
CA ASP A 76 25.16 8.59 2.10
C ASP A 76 26.00 7.73 1.14
N GLY A 77 25.67 7.71 -0.15
CA GLY A 77 26.34 6.89 -1.16
C GLY A 77 26.04 5.39 -1.06
N GLU A 78 25.06 4.99 -0.26
CA GLU A 78 24.61 3.59 -0.19
C GLU A 78 23.86 3.21 -1.48
N PRO A 79 24.07 2.01 -2.04
CA PRO A 79 23.36 1.57 -3.24
C PRO A 79 21.89 1.31 -2.92
N GLY A 80 20.98 1.49 -3.89
CA GLY A 80 19.55 1.31 -3.66
C GLY A 80 19.13 -0.09 -3.24
N GLU A 81 19.95 -1.07 -3.59
CA GLU A 81 19.91 -2.44 -3.08
C GLU A 81 19.88 -2.50 -1.54
N ALA A 82 20.50 -1.53 -0.85
CA ALA A 82 20.47 -1.47 0.61
C ALA A 82 19.05 -1.28 1.18
N LEU A 83 18.18 -0.57 0.45
CA LEU A 83 16.76 -0.40 0.81
C LEU A 83 15.95 -1.68 0.54
N LEU A 84 16.47 -2.60 -0.27
CA LEU A 84 15.83 -3.89 -0.51
C LEU A 84 16.26 -4.95 0.49
N ARG A 85 17.01 -4.62 1.55
CA ARG A 85 17.31 -5.59 2.61
C ARG A 85 16.05 -6.03 3.35
N PRO A 86 16.02 -7.20 4.01
CA PRO A 86 14.86 -7.69 4.77
C PRO A 86 14.36 -6.74 5.88
N VAL A 87 15.22 -5.83 6.35
CA VAL A 87 14.88 -4.80 7.34
C VAL A 87 14.47 -3.46 6.71
N GLY A 88 14.49 -3.38 5.38
CA GLY A 88 14.11 -2.21 4.61
C GLY A 88 12.59 -2.02 4.50
N PRO A 89 12.13 -1.03 3.72
CA PRO A 89 10.72 -0.64 3.68
C PRO A 89 9.74 -1.71 3.16
N LEU A 90 10.20 -2.70 2.38
CA LEU A 90 9.37 -3.85 1.96
C LEU A 90 9.42 -5.01 2.98
N GLY A 91 10.35 -4.94 3.94
CA GLY A 91 10.57 -5.94 4.97
C GLY A 91 9.47 -6.03 6.01
N HIS A 92 9.45 -7.10 6.80
CA HIS A 92 8.50 -7.25 7.91
C HIS A 92 8.65 -6.19 9.00
N LEU A 93 9.82 -5.53 9.11
CA LEU A 93 10.04 -4.41 10.03
C LEU A 93 9.74 -3.04 9.38
N GLY A 94 9.36 -3.02 8.10
CA GLY A 94 9.01 -1.82 7.36
C GLY A 94 7.54 -1.41 7.53
N PRO A 95 7.11 -0.35 6.81
CA PRO A 95 5.74 0.18 6.84
C PRO A 95 4.66 -0.76 6.33
N LEU A 96 4.98 -1.82 5.57
CA LEU A 96 4.00 -2.86 5.21
C LEU A 96 3.89 -3.96 6.26
N GLY A 97 4.78 -3.98 7.25
CA GLY A 97 4.85 -5.03 8.26
C GLY A 97 3.72 -4.95 9.31
N PRO A 98 3.67 -5.93 10.24
CA PRO A 98 2.70 -5.97 11.35
C PRO A 98 2.66 -4.71 12.24
N TRP A 99 3.73 -3.91 12.25
CA TRP A 99 3.82 -2.65 12.99
C TRP A 99 3.60 -1.41 12.14
N GLY A 100 3.47 -1.62 10.83
CA GLY A 100 3.17 -0.58 9.89
C GLY A 100 1.72 -0.12 9.99
N PRO A 101 1.31 0.88 9.19
CA PRO A 101 0.00 1.47 9.31
C PRO A 101 -1.18 0.54 9.01
N LEU A 102 -0.94 -0.54 8.26
CA LEU A 102 -1.91 -1.60 7.95
C LEU A 102 -1.93 -2.73 8.99
N GLY A 103 -0.94 -2.77 9.87
CA GLY A 103 -0.81 -3.81 10.86
C GLY A 103 -1.67 -3.55 12.10
N ARG A 104 -1.67 -4.51 13.02
CA ARG A 104 -2.51 -4.53 14.24
C ARG A 104 -2.46 -3.25 15.07
N TYR A 105 -1.29 -2.63 15.16
CA TYR A 105 -1.04 -1.43 15.96
C TYR A 105 -1.13 -0.13 15.14
N GLY A 106 -1.36 -0.24 13.84
CA GLY A 106 -1.56 0.89 12.94
C GLY A 106 -2.95 1.53 13.08
N PRO A 107 -3.20 2.66 12.39
CA PRO A 107 -4.50 3.34 12.36
C PRO A 107 -5.66 2.49 11.81
N LEU A 108 -5.36 1.39 11.12
CA LEU A 108 -6.36 0.45 10.60
C LEU A 108 -6.46 -0.87 11.37
N GLY A 109 -5.56 -1.10 12.33
CA GLY A 109 -5.55 -2.33 13.12
C GLY A 109 -6.47 -2.28 14.35
N GLU A 110 -6.41 -3.32 15.19
CA GLU A 110 -7.23 -3.45 16.41
C GLU A 110 -7.09 -2.28 17.39
N ALA A 111 -5.91 -1.64 17.45
CA ALA A 111 -5.69 -0.46 18.29
C ALA A 111 -6.54 0.76 17.86
N SER A 112 -7.15 0.71 16.68
CA SER A 112 -8.00 1.77 16.15
C SER A 112 -9.33 1.92 16.91
N ALA A 113 -9.74 0.96 17.74
CA ALA A 113 -10.87 1.12 18.66
C ALA A 113 -10.70 2.33 19.60
N TYR A 114 -9.45 2.71 19.93
CA TYR A 114 -9.17 3.95 20.67
C TYR A 114 -9.37 5.21 19.81
N TRP A 115 -9.09 5.13 18.51
CA TRP A 115 -9.33 6.22 17.55
C TRP A 115 -10.82 6.45 17.31
N GLU A 116 -11.62 5.37 17.27
CA GLU A 116 -13.07 5.45 17.13
C GLU A 116 -13.71 6.25 18.25
N THR A 117 -13.25 6.12 19.50
CA THR A 117 -13.79 6.93 20.60
C THR A 117 -13.53 8.44 20.44
N GLN A 118 -12.43 8.82 19.78
CA GLN A 118 -12.12 10.22 19.50
C GLN A 118 -12.90 10.75 18.30
N LEU A 119 -13.01 9.96 17.22
CA LEU A 119 -13.81 10.32 16.06
C LEU A 119 -15.31 10.37 16.40
N ASP A 120 -15.81 9.42 17.18
CA ASP A 120 -17.18 9.39 17.68
C ASP A 120 -17.49 10.60 18.57
N TYR A 121 -16.54 10.98 19.44
CA TYR A 121 -16.62 12.21 20.23
C TYR A 121 -16.66 13.46 19.35
N LEU A 122 -15.79 13.55 18.33
CA LEU A 122 -15.78 14.67 17.37
C LEU A 122 -17.07 14.73 16.53
N ARG A 123 -17.64 13.59 16.16
CA ARG A 123 -18.90 13.47 15.39
C ARG A 123 -20.12 13.93 16.20
N HIS A 124 -20.18 13.59 17.48
CA HIS A 124 -21.34 13.88 18.34
C HIS A 124 -21.26 15.22 19.06
N HIS A 125 -20.09 15.86 19.08
CA HIS A 125 -19.95 17.16 19.71
C HIS A 125 -20.40 18.27 18.76
N PRO A 126 -21.47 19.03 19.07
CA PRO A 126 -22.13 19.94 18.11
C PRO A 126 -21.20 21.05 17.58
N PHE A 127 -20.22 21.48 18.37
CA PHE A 127 -19.17 22.39 17.91
C PHE A 127 -18.28 21.76 16.82
N PHE A 128 -17.82 20.52 16.99
CA PHE A 128 -16.96 19.83 16.02
C PHE A 128 -17.75 19.34 14.81
N ALA A 129 -18.99 18.87 14.99
CA ALA A 129 -19.91 18.62 13.88
C ALA A 129 -20.14 19.89 13.05
N SER A 130 -20.39 21.04 13.69
CA SER A 130 -20.50 22.32 12.99
C SER A 130 -19.18 22.78 12.36
N LEU A 131 -18.04 22.42 12.94
CA LEU A 131 -16.72 22.72 12.39
C LEU A 131 -16.45 21.87 11.14
N LEU A 132 -16.80 20.59 11.16
CA LEU A 132 -16.72 19.68 10.01
C LEU A 132 -17.63 20.16 8.87
N ASP A 133 -18.85 20.62 9.19
CA ASP A 133 -19.80 21.24 8.25
C ASP A 133 -19.33 22.62 7.73
N THR A 134 -18.83 23.50 8.60
CA THR A 134 -18.51 24.91 8.27
C THR A 134 -17.18 25.05 7.54
N TRP A 135 -16.22 24.14 7.76
CA TRP A 135 -14.91 24.17 7.10
C TRP A 135 -14.84 23.27 5.86
N GLY A 136 -15.96 22.64 5.47
CA GLY A 136 -15.98 21.75 4.32
C GLY A 136 -14.92 20.65 4.42
N ILE A 137 -14.49 20.22 5.62
CA ILE A 137 -13.53 19.11 5.80
C ILE A 137 -14.22 17.75 5.47
N LEU A 138 -15.51 17.79 5.13
CA LEU A 138 -16.27 16.78 4.42
C LEU A 138 -15.69 16.61 3.01
N ALA A 139 -15.49 15.37 2.55
CA ALA A 139 -15.22 14.88 1.18
C ALA A 139 -14.90 15.87 0.02
N GLN A 140 -15.58 17.00 -0.12
CA GLN A 140 -15.47 17.98 -1.20
C GLN A 140 -14.06 18.54 -1.47
N PRO A 141 -13.22 19.00 -0.51
CA PRO A 141 -11.85 19.43 -0.81
C PRO A 141 -10.97 18.27 -1.21
N VAL A 142 -11.28 17.07 -0.71
CA VAL A 142 -10.54 15.85 -1.00
C VAL A 142 -10.86 15.31 -2.39
N LEU A 143 -12.11 15.44 -2.80
CA LEU A 143 -12.66 15.19 -4.11
C LEU A 143 -12.69 16.48 -4.95
N SER A 144 -11.88 17.49 -4.64
CA SER A 144 -11.77 18.73 -5.42
C SER A 144 -10.65 18.62 -6.45
N GLU A 145 -10.58 19.56 -7.40
CA GLU A 145 -9.52 19.59 -8.41
C GLU A 145 -8.10 19.61 -7.79
N SER A 146 -7.98 20.27 -6.62
CA SER A 146 -6.77 20.37 -5.80
C SER A 146 -6.65 19.29 -4.73
N GLY A 147 -7.65 18.40 -4.64
CA GLY A 147 -7.67 17.30 -3.69
C GLY A 147 -6.67 16.20 -4.08
N PRO A 148 -6.36 15.26 -3.17
CA PRO A 148 -5.44 14.17 -3.45
C PRO A 148 -5.87 13.28 -4.62
N LEU A 149 -7.18 13.20 -4.90
CA LEU A 149 -7.76 12.50 -6.06
C LEU A 149 -8.18 13.48 -7.16
N GLY A 150 -7.58 14.66 -7.22
CA GLY A 150 -7.83 15.64 -8.27
C GLY A 150 -6.75 15.58 -9.37
N PRO A 151 -7.01 16.15 -10.55
CA PRO A 151 -6.04 16.29 -11.64
C PRO A 151 -4.78 17.07 -11.26
N THR A 152 -4.83 17.93 -10.23
CA THR A 152 -3.65 18.65 -9.70
C THR A 152 -3.10 18.03 -8.41
N GLY A 153 -3.71 16.95 -7.94
CA GLY A 153 -3.28 16.18 -6.77
C GLY A 153 -2.15 15.19 -7.05
N PRO A 154 -1.72 14.40 -6.06
CA PRO A 154 -0.60 13.46 -6.16
C PRO A 154 -0.75 12.34 -7.20
N VAL A 155 -1.98 12.02 -7.64
CA VAL A 155 -2.25 11.07 -8.75
C VAL A 155 -2.59 11.76 -10.07
N GLY A 156 -2.56 13.09 -10.09
CA GLY A 156 -2.66 13.89 -11.30
C GLY A 156 -1.48 13.66 -12.24
N GLN A 157 -1.65 13.98 -13.53
CA GLN A 157 -0.64 13.70 -14.57
C GLN A 157 0.72 14.31 -14.24
N GLU A 158 0.76 15.59 -13.92
CA GLU A 158 2.00 16.31 -13.62
C GLU A 158 2.68 15.72 -12.37
N ALA A 159 1.93 15.48 -11.29
CA ALA A 159 2.49 14.96 -10.06
C ALA A 159 2.98 13.51 -10.19
N TYR A 160 2.16 12.63 -10.75
CA TYR A 160 2.41 11.20 -10.76
C TYR A 160 3.27 10.75 -11.94
N CYS A 161 3.02 11.26 -13.16
CA CYS A 161 3.73 10.80 -14.36
C CYS A 161 5.04 11.57 -14.60
N GLU A 162 5.11 12.86 -14.22
CA GLU A 162 6.26 13.72 -14.53
C GLU A 162 7.13 14.00 -13.30
N ASN A 163 6.54 14.56 -12.24
CA ASN A 163 7.28 15.02 -11.07
C ASN A 163 7.82 13.86 -10.23
N LEU A 164 6.99 12.86 -9.92
CA LEU A 164 7.39 11.71 -9.09
C LEU A 164 8.66 11.00 -9.63
N PRO A 165 8.75 10.60 -10.92
CA PRO A 165 9.99 10.04 -11.45
C PRO A 165 11.12 11.06 -11.61
N ALA A 166 10.81 12.36 -11.71
CA ALA A 166 11.83 13.42 -11.83
C ALA A 166 12.49 13.80 -10.49
N ILE A 167 11.90 13.45 -9.32
CA ILE A 167 12.53 13.70 -8.01
C ILE A 167 13.85 12.94 -7.91
N ASN A 168 13.80 11.63 -8.16
CA ASN A 168 14.92 10.72 -8.34
C ASN A 168 14.40 9.37 -8.85
N GLU A 169 15.31 8.50 -9.28
CA GLU A 169 14.97 7.21 -9.87
C GLU A 169 14.29 6.24 -8.89
N ILE A 170 14.53 6.37 -7.58
CA ILE A 170 13.81 5.60 -6.54
C ILE A 170 12.36 6.05 -6.39
N SER A 171 12.12 7.35 -6.46
CA SER A 171 10.78 7.92 -6.41
C SER A 171 9.97 7.46 -7.62
N GLY A 172 10.62 7.33 -8.79
CA GLY A 172 10.02 6.66 -9.95
C GLY A 172 9.56 5.23 -9.63
N GLN A 173 10.36 4.43 -8.92
CA GLN A 173 9.98 3.06 -8.53
C GLN A 173 8.78 2.95 -7.57
N LEU A 174 8.25 4.06 -7.04
CA LEU A 174 6.97 4.09 -6.31
C LEU A 174 5.74 4.09 -7.25
N GLN A 175 5.93 4.36 -8.54
CA GLN A 175 4.87 4.19 -9.53
C GLN A 175 4.52 2.70 -9.69
N ALA A 176 3.35 2.43 -10.25
CA ALA A 176 2.90 1.08 -10.54
C ALA A 176 3.92 0.30 -11.41
N GLY A 177 4.06 -1.00 -11.19
CA GLY A 177 5.04 -1.86 -11.85
C GLY A 177 6.50 -1.67 -11.40
N GLY A 178 6.79 -0.64 -10.59
CA GLY A 178 8.09 -0.43 -9.96
C GLY A 178 8.31 -1.35 -8.74
N VAL A 179 9.58 -1.53 -8.34
CA VAL A 179 9.94 -2.42 -7.22
C VAL A 179 9.30 -1.98 -5.88
N TYR A 180 9.09 -0.67 -5.69
CA TYR A 180 8.47 -0.09 -4.50
C TYR A 180 7.00 0.30 -4.73
N GLY A 181 6.37 -0.16 -5.80
CA GLY A 181 4.97 0.13 -6.14
C GLY A 181 3.98 -0.04 -4.97
N PRO A 182 4.07 -1.09 -4.13
CA PRO A 182 3.21 -1.25 -2.95
C PRO A 182 3.32 -0.14 -1.89
N LEU A 183 4.40 0.64 -1.90
CA LEU A 183 4.60 1.78 -1.01
C LEU A 183 4.12 3.11 -1.63
N GLY A 184 3.84 3.11 -2.93
CA GLY A 184 3.51 4.30 -3.68
C GLY A 184 2.01 4.64 -3.72
N PRO A 185 1.63 5.64 -4.55
CA PRO A 185 0.26 6.17 -4.58
C PRO A 185 -0.84 5.16 -4.94
N VAL A 186 -0.50 4.10 -5.69
CA VAL A 186 -1.40 2.99 -6.06
C VAL A 186 -1.27 1.75 -5.17
N GLY A 187 -0.38 1.80 -4.18
CA GLY A 187 -0.26 0.74 -3.18
C GLY A 187 -1.24 0.93 -2.03
N PRO A 188 -1.33 -0.03 -1.09
CA PRO A 188 -2.23 0.04 0.05
C PRO A 188 -1.93 1.17 1.04
N LEU A 189 -0.75 1.79 0.97
CA LEU A 189 -0.42 2.98 1.76
C LEU A 189 -0.74 4.30 1.03
N GLY A 190 -1.12 4.22 -0.25
CA GLY A 190 -1.32 5.34 -1.14
C GLY A 190 -2.73 5.95 -1.08
N VAL A 191 -3.02 6.83 -2.04
CA VAL A 191 -4.29 7.58 -2.07
C VAL A 191 -5.50 6.73 -2.47
N TYR A 192 -5.27 5.66 -3.23
CA TYR A 192 -6.30 4.66 -3.54
C TYR A 192 -6.40 3.57 -2.47
N GLY A 193 -5.40 3.49 -1.57
CA GLY A 193 -5.36 2.52 -0.51
C GLY A 193 -6.26 2.89 0.69
N PRO A 194 -6.40 1.97 1.66
CA PRO A 194 -7.25 2.14 2.84
C PRO A 194 -6.82 3.27 3.80
N LEU A 195 -5.58 3.77 3.71
CA LEU A 195 -5.14 4.96 4.45
C LEU A 195 -5.44 6.26 3.71
N GLY A 196 -5.82 6.16 2.45
CA GLY A 196 -6.14 7.26 1.58
C GLY A 196 -7.51 7.88 1.87
N PRO A 197 -7.86 8.92 1.09
CA PRO A 197 -9.14 9.60 1.17
C PRO A 197 -10.38 8.72 0.99
N LEU A 198 -10.26 7.59 0.29
CA LEU A 198 -11.35 6.65 0.01
C LEU A 198 -11.55 5.63 1.13
N GLY A 199 -10.60 5.53 2.06
CA GLY A 199 -10.61 4.51 3.10
C GLY A 199 -11.35 4.91 4.38
N PRO A 200 -11.43 3.98 5.34
CA PRO A 200 -12.21 4.10 6.58
C PRO A 200 -11.72 5.24 7.49
N ARG A 201 -10.49 5.72 7.28
CA ARG A 201 -9.89 6.83 8.01
C ARG A 201 -9.87 8.14 7.22
N GLY A 202 -10.29 8.11 5.95
CA GLY A 202 -10.51 9.28 5.12
C GLY A 202 -11.82 10.02 5.46
N PRO A 203 -12.13 11.11 4.75
CA PRO A 203 -13.36 11.88 4.97
C PRO A 203 -14.65 11.06 4.80
N MET A 204 -14.62 10.00 3.99
CA MET A 204 -15.76 9.11 3.76
C MET A 204 -15.99 8.11 4.90
N GLY A 205 -15.01 7.94 5.81
CA GLY A 205 -15.09 7.05 6.97
C GLY A 205 -16.23 7.36 7.96
N VAL A 206 -16.89 8.51 7.83
CA VAL A 206 -18.13 8.82 8.58
C VAL A 206 -19.32 7.96 8.16
N LEU A 207 -19.31 7.45 6.92
CA LEU A 207 -20.37 6.59 6.40
C LEU A 207 -20.13 5.10 6.73
N LEU A 208 -18.93 4.74 7.20
CA LEU A 208 -18.56 3.36 7.48
C LEU A 208 -19.35 2.81 8.68
N ASP A 209 -20.01 1.67 8.48
CA ASP A 209 -20.47 0.82 9.57
C ASP A 209 -19.34 -0.15 9.95
N PRO A 210 -18.70 0.01 11.12
CA PRO A 210 -17.58 -0.85 11.52
C PRO A 210 -17.98 -2.31 11.82
N ALA A 211 -19.26 -2.59 12.07
CA ALA A 211 -19.73 -3.96 12.27
C ALA A 211 -19.91 -4.71 10.94
N ASP A 212 -20.25 -3.98 9.88
CA ASP A 212 -20.47 -4.52 8.53
C ASP A 212 -19.26 -4.36 7.61
N GLY A 213 -18.39 -3.38 7.89
CA GLY A 213 -17.21 -3.04 7.09
C GLY A 213 -17.50 -2.23 5.82
N ARG A 214 -18.75 -1.79 5.61
CA ARG A 214 -19.22 -1.08 4.40
C ARG A 214 -19.75 0.30 4.71
N TYR A 215 -19.89 1.14 3.67
CA TYR A 215 -20.34 2.52 3.81
C TYR A 215 -21.83 2.68 3.52
N TYR A 216 -22.51 3.49 4.34
CA TYR A 216 -23.94 3.76 4.22
C TYR A 216 -24.25 5.26 4.31
N ASP A 217 -24.95 5.79 3.30
CA ASP A 217 -25.54 7.12 3.35
C ASP A 217 -27.07 7.01 3.44
N ASN A 218 -27.65 7.57 4.50
CA ASN A 218 -29.09 7.52 4.76
C ASN A 218 -29.67 6.08 4.70
N GLY A 219 -28.89 5.10 5.18
CA GLY A 219 -29.26 3.68 5.19
C GLY A 219 -29.16 2.97 3.85
N LYS A 220 -28.58 3.61 2.82
CA LYS A 220 -28.28 2.99 1.53
C LYS A 220 -26.80 2.71 1.42
N LEU A 221 -26.46 1.52 0.92
CA LEU A 221 -25.08 1.14 0.62
C LEU A 221 -24.47 2.11 -0.39
N VAL A 222 -23.25 2.56 -0.12
CA VAL A 222 -22.42 3.38 -1.00
C VAL A 222 -21.11 2.63 -1.21
N THR A 223 -20.82 2.25 -2.45
CA THR A 223 -19.57 1.58 -2.83
C THR A 223 -18.64 2.50 -3.61
N GLU A 224 -19.15 3.62 -4.13
CA GLU A 224 -18.40 4.54 -4.97
C GLU A 224 -18.70 6.00 -4.61
N VAL A 225 -17.72 6.86 -4.86
CA VAL A 225 -17.86 8.32 -4.75
C VAL A 225 -17.41 9.02 -6.01
N GLU A 226 -18.13 10.09 -6.34
CA GLU A 226 -17.81 10.95 -7.47
C GLU A 226 -16.69 11.93 -7.09
N GLY A 227 -15.59 11.87 -7.82
CA GLY A 227 -14.43 12.74 -7.70
C GLY A 227 -14.61 14.13 -8.31
N ALA A 228 -13.52 14.90 -8.27
CA ALA A 228 -13.46 16.22 -8.85
C ALA A 228 -13.73 16.21 -10.35
N ALA A 229 -14.30 17.30 -10.86
CA ALA A 229 -14.21 17.66 -12.27
C ALA A 229 -13.53 19.01 -12.40
N PRO A 230 -12.86 19.28 -13.54
CA PRO A 230 -12.69 18.37 -14.67
C PRO A 230 -11.39 17.55 -14.59
N TRP A 231 -11.48 16.23 -14.74
CA TRP A 231 -10.36 15.43 -15.25
C TRP A 231 -10.37 15.56 -16.78
N GLY A 232 -9.22 15.95 -17.37
CA GLY A 232 -9.07 16.11 -18.83
C GLY A 232 -10.19 16.92 -19.49
N SER A 233 -10.89 16.28 -20.44
CA SER A 233 -11.94 16.86 -21.30
C SER A 233 -13.24 17.30 -20.60
N GLY A 234 -13.27 17.39 -19.27
CA GLY A 234 -14.46 17.79 -18.52
C GLY A 234 -15.12 16.68 -17.73
N GLN A 235 -14.51 15.48 -17.64
CA GLN A 235 -15.14 14.31 -17.06
C GLN A 235 -14.99 14.28 -15.54
N ARG A 236 -15.97 13.64 -14.89
CA ARG A 236 -15.92 13.27 -13.48
C ARG A 236 -15.58 11.80 -13.38
N ARG A 237 -14.75 11.43 -12.40
CA ARG A 237 -14.35 10.04 -12.16
C ARG A 237 -15.12 9.48 -10.99
N MET A 238 -15.45 8.20 -11.07
CA MET A 238 -15.96 7.44 -9.93
C MET A 238 -14.79 6.74 -9.27
N TYR A 239 -14.80 6.70 -7.94
CA TYR A 239 -13.79 6.01 -7.14
C TYR A 239 -14.47 5.00 -6.23
N GLU A 240 -14.01 3.75 -6.28
CA GLU A 240 -14.39 2.70 -5.33
C GLU A 240 -13.95 3.12 -3.91
N LEU A 241 -14.87 3.04 -2.94
CA LEU A 241 -14.54 3.25 -1.53
C LEU A 241 -13.77 2.04 -1.00
N VAL A 242 -12.79 2.27 -0.13
CA VAL A 242 -12.03 1.14 0.43
C VAL A 242 -12.76 0.59 1.64
N GLU A 243 -13.46 -0.51 1.45
CA GLU A 243 -14.22 -1.18 2.52
C GLU A 243 -13.27 -1.94 3.45
N THR A 244 -13.65 -2.13 4.71
CA THR A 244 -12.83 -2.86 5.68
C THR A 244 -13.63 -3.89 6.41
N TYR A 245 -13.59 -5.11 5.87
CA TYR A 245 -14.39 -6.23 6.34
C TYR A 245 -13.78 -6.84 7.62
N PRO A 246 -14.55 -6.92 8.72
CA PRO A 246 -14.13 -7.67 9.89
C PRO A 246 -14.11 -9.18 9.61
N ARG A 247 -13.60 -9.95 10.57
CA ARG A 247 -13.41 -11.40 10.45
C ARG A 247 -14.60 -12.14 9.84
N GLY A 248 -14.34 -12.83 8.74
CA GLY A 248 -15.32 -13.64 8.01
C GLY A 248 -16.36 -12.87 7.19
N ARG A 249 -16.43 -11.54 7.32
CA ARG A 249 -17.48 -10.73 6.69
C ARG A 249 -17.37 -10.64 5.17
N ALA A 250 -16.15 -10.60 4.66
CA ALA A 250 -15.84 -10.56 3.22
C ALA A 250 -16.38 -11.79 2.46
N HIS A 251 -16.64 -12.91 3.15
CA HIS A 251 -17.11 -14.16 2.55
C HIS A 251 -18.63 -14.31 2.56
N ALA A 252 -19.37 -13.33 3.06
CA ALA A 252 -20.81 -13.46 3.14
C ALA A 252 -21.45 -13.28 1.75
N PRO A 253 -22.59 -13.95 1.48
CA PRO A 253 -23.17 -14.01 0.14
C PRO A 253 -23.74 -12.68 -0.37
N ASP A 254 -23.89 -11.68 0.51
CA ASP A 254 -24.34 -10.33 0.17
C ASP A 254 -23.17 -9.35 -0.10
N VAL A 255 -21.93 -9.82 -0.03
CA VAL A 255 -20.74 -9.06 -0.36
C VAL A 255 -20.23 -9.50 -1.73
N ALA A 256 -20.09 -8.53 -2.61
CA ALA A 256 -19.39 -8.68 -3.88
C ALA A 256 -18.13 -7.83 -3.77
N LEU A 257 -16.96 -8.46 -3.76
CA LEU A 257 -15.69 -7.75 -3.62
C LEU A 257 -15.29 -7.15 -4.97
N ASP A 258 -14.90 -5.88 -4.93
CA ASP A 258 -14.21 -5.20 -6.02
C ASP A 258 -12.69 -5.23 -5.75
N THR A 259 -11.94 -4.32 -6.36
CA THR A 259 -10.50 -4.21 -6.15
C THR A 259 -10.12 -3.25 -5.02
N SER A 260 -11.05 -2.81 -4.19
CA SER A 260 -10.85 -1.74 -3.20
C SER A 260 -11.35 -2.16 -1.82
N PHE A 261 -10.61 -3.06 -1.15
CA PHE A 261 -11.02 -3.51 0.19
C PHE A 261 -9.86 -3.96 1.07
N MET A 262 -10.13 -4.00 2.37
CA MET A 262 -9.38 -4.77 3.33
C MET A 262 -10.26 -5.85 3.96
N ALA A 263 -9.63 -6.95 4.36
CA ALA A 263 -10.26 -7.98 5.16
C ALA A 263 -9.31 -8.43 6.27
N THR A 264 -9.80 -8.45 7.50
CA THR A 264 -9.12 -9.16 8.60
C THR A 264 -9.65 -10.59 8.62
N ASP A 265 -8.79 -11.59 8.66
CA ASP A 265 -9.24 -12.98 8.78
C ASP A 265 -8.22 -13.89 9.45
N VAL A 266 -8.64 -15.12 9.75
CA VAL A 266 -7.81 -16.17 10.33
C VAL A 266 -7.76 -17.33 9.35
N THR A 267 -6.55 -17.73 8.98
CA THR A 267 -6.34 -18.93 8.15
C THR A 267 -5.73 -20.05 9.00
N THR A 268 -5.92 -21.29 8.56
CA THR A 268 -5.38 -22.49 9.20
C THR A 268 -4.36 -23.13 8.28
N SER A 269 -3.26 -23.63 8.82
CA SER A 269 -2.27 -24.36 8.03
C SER A 269 -2.92 -25.48 7.20
N GLY A 270 -2.65 -25.50 5.90
CA GLY A 270 -3.24 -26.44 4.94
C GLY A 270 -4.69 -26.15 4.52
N ARG A 271 -5.30 -25.04 4.97
CA ARG A 271 -6.63 -24.60 4.53
C ARG A 271 -6.57 -23.13 4.09
N PRO A 272 -6.36 -22.88 2.79
CA PRO A 272 -6.31 -21.51 2.29
C PRO A 272 -7.63 -20.78 2.49
N THR A 273 -7.54 -19.46 2.62
CA THR A 273 -8.69 -18.54 2.55
C THR A 273 -8.70 -17.87 1.19
N GLU A 274 -9.86 -17.75 0.56
CA GLU A 274 -10.00 -17.24 -0.81
C GLU A 274 -10.94 -16.03 -0.84
N TYR A 275 -10.55 -15.01 -1.60
CA TYR A 275 -11.32 -13.77 -1.80
C TYR A 275 -11.52 -13.57 -3.29
N THR A 276 -12.73 -13.86 -3.77
CA THR A 276 -13.08 -13.65 -5.18
C THR A 276 -13.56 -12.22 -5.39
N MET A 277 -12.92 -11.52 -6.31
CA MET A 277 -13.13 -10.11 -6.62
C MET A 277 -13.22 -9.87 -8.13
N THR A 278 -13.79 -8.75 -8.54
CA THR A 278 -13.84 -8.34 -9.96
C THR A 278 -13.13 -7.00 -10.17
N SER A 279 -12.27 -6.91 -11.17
CA SER A 279 -11.68 -5.63 -11.60
C SER A 279 -12.68 -4.88 -12.48
N ALA A 280 -13.15 -3.70 -12.06
CA ALA A 280 -14.06 -2.88 -12.86
C ALA A 280 -13.35 -2.25 -14.08
N GLU A 281 -12.09 -1.86 -13.90
CA GLU A 281 -11.29 -1.12 -14.88
C GLU A 281 -10.05 -1.91 -15.35
N ASP A 282 -9.41 -1.44 -16.42
CA ASP A 282 -8.05 -1.88 -16.79
C ASP A 282 -7.05 -1.20 -15.87
N GLN A 283 -6.51 -1.92 -14.90
CA GLN A 283 -5.80 -1.29 -13.79
C GLN A 283 -4.68 -2.15 -13.24
N PHE A 284 -3.80 -1.51 -12.46
CA PHE A 284 -2.98 -2.25 -11.52
C PHE A 284 -3.80 -2.62 -10.30
N VAL A 285 -3.67 -3.87 -9.87
CA VAL A 285 -4.21 -4.39 -8.61
C VAL A 285 -3.04 -4.77 -7.73
N THR A 286 -2.94 -4.16 -6.55
CA THR A 286 -1.99 -4.52 -5.50
C THR A 286 -2.68 -5.32 -4.41
N VAL A 287 -2.15 -6.52 -4.13
CA VAL A 287 -2.60 -7.39 -3.04
C VAL A 287 -1.48 -7.47 -2.01
N THR A 288 -1.75 -7.15 -0.75
CA THR A 288 -0.78 -7.20 0.34
C THR A 288 -1.34 -7.98 1.52
N VAL A 289 -0.57 -8.94 2.03
CA VAL A 289 -0.91 -9.70 3.23
C VAL A 289 -0.01 -9.26 4.36
N VAL A 290 -0.61 -8.62 5.37
CA VAL A 290 0.07 -8.14 6.56
C VAL A 290 -0.21 -9.11 7.70
N PRO A 291 0.81 -9.82 8.23
CA PRO A 291 0.65 -10.64 9.42
C PRO A 291 0.10 -9.81 10.59
N ASP A 292 -0.79 -10.37 11.41
CA ASP A 292 -1.23 -9.69 12.64
C ASP A 292 -0.17 -9.76 13.76
N ARG A 293 0.53 -10.91 13.85
CA ARG A 293 1.50 -11.20 14.91
C ARG A 293 2.94 -11.27 14.42
N GLY A 294 3.86 -11.03 15.35
CA GLY A 294 5.29 -11.22 15.11
C GLY A 294 6.17 -11.00 16.34
N PHE A 295 7.49 -10.93 16.12
CA PHE A 295 8.54 -10.90 17.13
C PHE A 295 8.28 -9.93 18.30
N ALA A 296 7.66 -8.78 18.05
CA ALA A 296 7.35 -7.79 19.09
C ALA A 296 6.10 -8.09 19.93
N ASP A 297 5.51 -9.28 19.85
CA ASP A 297 4.60 -9.80 20.87
C ASP A 297 5.39 -10.41 22.07
N LEU A 298 6.70 -10.65 21.92
CA LEU A 298 7.62 -11.08 22.99
C LEU A 298 7.87 -10.09 24.14
N PRO A 299 7.88 -8.75 23.96
CA PRO A 299 7.91 -7.79 25.07
C PRO A 299 6.70 -7.94 26.00
N CYS A 300 5.57 -8.49 25.53
CA CYS A 300 4.46 -8.86 26.40
C CYS A 300 4.79 -10.10 27.26
N MET A 301 5.69 -10.99 26.80
CA MET A 301 6.21 -12.14 27.57
C MET A 301 7.34 -11.78 28.54
N PHE A 302 8.20 -10.80 28.23
CA PHE A 302 9.27 -10.35 29.15
C PHE A 302 8.76 -9.56 30.37
N ASN A 303 7.46 -9.32 30.46
CA ASN A 303 6.80 -8.76 31.65
C ASN A 303 6.85 -9.67 32.90
N ALA A 304 7.47 -10.85 32.83
CA ALA A 304 7.84 -11.63 34.00
C ALA A 304 8.97 -11.00 34.85
N TYR A 305 9.70 -9.99 34.35
CA TYR A 305 10.88 -9.41 35.04
C TYR A 305 10.82 -7.90 35.37
N GLY A 306 9.66 -7.24 35.24
CA GLY A 306 9.38 -6.03 36.03
C GLY A 306 9.87 -4.66 35.52
N PHE A 307 9.88 -4.41 34.21
CA PHE A 307 10.07 -3.05 33.67
C PHE A 307 8.89 -2.60 32.78
N ASN A 308 8.06 -1.71 33.35
CA ASN A 308 7.08 -0.75 32.79
C ASN A 308 6.12 -1.14 31.64
N PRO A 309 4.89 -0.58 31.63
CA PRO A 309 3.73 -1.12 30.93
C PRO A 309 3.86 -1.01 29.41
N CYS A 310 3.07 -1.83 28.70
CA CYS A 310 2.85 -1.88 27.25
C CYS A 310 2.38 -0.54 26.64
N GLY A 311 3.16 0.51 26.84
CA GLY A 311 2.86 1.88 26.50
C GLY A 311 3.75 2.34 25.36
N VAL A 312 3.18 2.31 24.16
CA VAL A 312 3.41 3.26 23.07
C VAL A 312 4.85 3.30 22.48
N TYR A 313 4.95 2.90 21.21
CA TYR A 313 6.09 3.05 20.27
C TYR A 313 7.28 2.08 20.37
N PRO A 314 7.29 0.99 19.58
CA PRO A 314 8.55 0.51 19.01
C PRO A 314 9.02 1.38 17.83
N ALA A 315 8.16 2.24 17.25
CA ALA A 315 8.45 2.97 16.01
C ALA A 315 9.39 4.18 16.14
N LEU A 316 9.94 4.50 17.33
CA LEU A 316 10.71 5.73 17.55
C LEU A 316 12.09 5.54 18.21
N THR A 317 12.64 4.32 18.16
CA THR A 317 14.08 4.12 18.40
C THR A 317 14.81 3.83 17.08
N VAL A 318 14.66 4.74 16.11
CA VAL A 318 15.63 4.84 15.01
C VAL A 318 16.90 5.43 15.63
N PHE A 319 17.92 4.59 15.87
CA PHE A 319 19.22 5.09 16.30
C PHE A 319 19.91 5.84 15.15
N PRO A 320 20.68 6.92 15.41
CA PRO A 320 21.14 7.89 14.41
C PRO A 320 22.27 7.38 13.50
N ASN A 321 22.61 6.10 13.56
CA ASN A 321 23.83 5.58 12.99
C ASN A 321 23.44 4.61 11.87
N GLY A 322 23.30 5.16 10.65
CA GLY A 322 23.02 4.44 9.40
C GLY A 322 24.11 3.46 8.97
N ALA A 323 24.56 2.59 9.88
CA ALA A 323 25.37 1.43 9.54
C ALA A 323 24.44 0.30 9.14
N ALA A 324 24.16 0.20 7.85
CA ALA A 324 23.53 -0.95 7.25
C ALA A 324 24.54 -2.11 7.29
N VAL A 325 24.66 -2.79 8.44
CA VAL A 325 25.50 -3.98 8.58
C VAL A 325 24.73 -5.18 8.05
N ASP A 326 25.28 -5.78 7.01
CA ASP A 326 24.79 -6.97 6.33
C ASP A 326 24.97 -8.21 7.22
N THR A 327 24.10 -8.35 8.22
CA THR A 327 23.97 -9.58 9.00
C THR A 327 22.60 -9.55 9.67
N GLU A 328 21.73 -10.43 9.21
CA GLU A 328 20.47 -10.79 9.88
C GLU A 328 20.69 -11.14 11.38
N ASP A 329 21.94 -11.46 11.74
CA ASP A 329 22.37 -11.80 13.09
C ASP A 329 22.80 -10.60 13.97
N ILE A 330 23.41 -9.53 13.45
CA ILE A 330 24.14 -8.60 14.35
C ILE A 330 23.24 -7.50 14.92
N LEU A 331 22.27 -6.99 14.16
CA LEU A 331 21.38 -5.93 14.66
C LEU A 331 20.46 -6.42 15.77
N ILE A 332 19.98 -7.66 15.71
CA ILE A 332 19.13 -8.24 16.77
C ILE A 332 19.98 -8.75 17.95
N ARG A 333 21.15 -9.37 17.71
CA ARG A 333 22.01 -9.90 18.78
C ARG A 333 22.72 -8.80 19.59
N ASN A 334 23.27 -7.78 18.94
CA ASN A 334 24.05 -6.75 19.65
C ASN A 334 23.17 -5.70 20.34
N VAL A 335 22.01 -5.35 19.76
CA VAL A 335 21.11 -4.33 20.35
C VAL A 335 20.36 -4.87 21.58
N PHE A 336 20.02 -6.17 21.61
CA PHE A 336 19.24 -6.76 22.70
C PHE A 336 20.00 -7.74 23.60
N HIS A 337 21.30 -7.98 23.38
CA HIS A 337 22.14 -8.92 24.15
C HIS A 337 21.50 -10.32 24.28
N LEU A 338 20.91 -10.81 23.19
CA LEU A 338 20.18 -12.08 23.18
C LEU A 338 21.17 -13.27 23.10
N PRO A 339 20.93 -14.37 23.84
CA PRO A 339 21.81 -15.52 23.87
C PRO A 339 21.92 -16.22 22.49
N ALA A 340 23.07 -16.84 22.22
CA ALA A 340 23.44 -17.45 20.94
C ALA A 340 22.56 -18.62 20.44
N SER A 341 21.51 -18.98 21.18
CA SER A 341 20.56 -20.05 20.86
C SER A 341 19.30 -19.55 20.15
N TRP A 342 19.32 -18.36 19.57
CA TRP A 342 18.16 -17.73 18.96
C TRP A 342 17.91 -18.19 17.52
N LYS A 343 16.62 -18.33 17.21
CA LYS A 343 16.07 -19.00 16.03
C LYS A 343 16.03 -18.06 14.78
N PRO A 344 16.04 -18.61 13.54
CA PRO A 344 16.29 -17.86 12.28
C PRO A 344 15.17 -16.88 11.84
N PRO A 345 15.39 -16.06 10.78
CA PRO A 345 14.43 -15.07 10.26
C PRO A 345 13.03 -15.59 9.95
N GLN A 346 12.88 -16.90 9.74
CA GLN A 346 11.59 -17.58 9.56
C GLN A 346 10.61 -17.33 10.70
N GLU A 347 11.08 -16.81 11.83
CA GLU A 347 10.23 -16.64 12.98
C GLU A 347 9.61 -15.26 13.04
N ILE A 348 10.23 -14.15 12.59
CA ILE A 348 9.85 -12.75 12.93
C ILE A 348 8.39 -12.32 12.74
N ALA A 349 7.60 -13.06 11.95
CA ALA A 349 6.16 -12.94 11.84
C ALA A 349 5.55 -14.29 11.39
N ASP A 350 4.22 -14.40 11.46
CA ASP A 350 3.53 -15.49 10.77
C ASP A 350 3.79 -15.39 9.25
N LEU A 351 4.11 -16.52 8.61
CA LEU A 351 4.49 -16.57 7.20
C LEU A 351 3.32 -17.04 6.34
N TYR A 352 2.99 -16.23 5.34
CA TYR A 352 1.91 -16.49 4.41
C TYR A 352 2.42 -16.59 2.97
N THR A 353 1.78 -17.43 2.17
CA THR A 353 1.81 -17.33 0.71
C THR A 353 0.54 -16.61 0.27
N VAL A 354 0.70 -15.70 -0.69
CA VAL A 354 -0.43 -15.12 -1.43
C VAL A 354 -0.33 -15.53 -2.90
N GLU A 355 -1.40 -16.10 -3.41
CA GLU A 355 -1.59 -16.39 -4.84
C GLU A 355 -2.74 -15.54 -5.36
N LEU A 356 -2.64 -15.13 -6.62
CA LEU A 356 -3.77 -14.57 -7.35
C LEU A 356 -4.15 -15.54 -8.45
N LEU A 357 -5.43 -15.89 -8.53
CA LEU A 357 -5.98 -16.79 -9.53
C LEU A 357 -6.87 -16.04 -10.51
N ASP A 358 -6.93 -16.49 -11.76
CA ASP A 358 -7.92 -16.03 -12.74
C ASP A 358 -9.30 -16.68 -12.51
N GLY A 359 -10.33 -16.23 -13.23
CA GLY A 359 -11.68 -16.81 -13.20
C GLY A 359 -11.77 -18.28 -13.70
N ALA A 360 -10.70 -18.85 -14.23
CA ALA A 360 -10.60 -20.28 -14.55
C ALA A 360 -9.94 -21.09 -13.41
N GLY A 361 -9.50 -20.42 -12.34
CA GLY A 361 -8.83 -21.04 -11.20
C GLY A 361 -7.36 -21.35 -11.45
N ASN A 362 -6.73 -20.77 -12.47
CA ASN A 362 -5.29 -20.86 -12.65
C ASN A 362 -4.61 -19.79 -11.82
N VAL A 363 -3.54 -20.14 -11.12
CA VAL A 363 -2.66 -19.13 -10.53
C VAL A 363 -2.10 -18.28 -11.67
N VAL A 364 -2.12 -16.96 -11.50
CA VAL A 364 -1.54 -15.97 -12.42
C VAL A 364 -0.42 -15.17 -11.76
N ALA A 365 -0.38 -15.10 -10.42
CA ALA A 365 0.68 -14.45 -9.64
C ALA A 365 0.91 -15.15 -8.28
N GLU A 366 2.15 -15.15 -7.77
CA GLU A 366 2.50 -15.73 -6.47
C GLU A 366 3.54 -14.88 -5.72
N SER A 367 3.36 -14.76 -4.40
CA SER A 367 4.38 -14.31 -3.46
C SER A 367 4.43 -15.24 -2.24
N ARG A 368 5.62 -15.74 -1.93
CA ARG A 368 5.92 -16.71 -0.87
C ARG A 368 7.25 -16.46 -0.15
N THR A 369 7.67 -15.21 -0.05
CA THR A 369 8.93 -14.85 0.63
C THR A 369 8.78 -14.94 2.15
N SER A 370 9.89 -15.24 2.84
CA SER A 370 9.97 -15.22 4.31
C SER A 370 10.71 -14.00 4.86
N ARG A 371 11.18 -13.09 3.99
CA ARG A 371 12.00 -11.94 4.37
C ARG A 371 11.25 -10.61 4.25
N TYR A 372 10.28 -10.57 3.34
CA TYR A 372 9.46 -9.40 3.09
C TYR A 372 7.99 -9.70 3.38
N VAL A 373 7.24 -8.62 3.58
CA VAL A 373 5.77 -8.73 3.58
C VAL A 373 5.34 -9.26 2.23
N ASN A 374 4.43 -10.23 2.22
CA ASN A 374 3.99 -10.83 0.97
C ASN A 374 3.02 -9.88 0.26
N TRP A 375 3.44 -9.44 -0.92
CA TRP A 375 2.67 -8.54 -1.77
C TRP A 375 2.80 -8.95 -3.23
N LEU A 376 1.79 -8.57 -4.01
CA LEU A 376 1.70 -8.74 -5.47
C LEU A 376 1.19 -7.43 -6.06
N GLN A 377 1.72 -7.04 -7.22
CA GLN A 377 1.10 -6.01 -8.04
C GLN A 377 1.04 -6.51 -9.49
N ILE A 378 -0.16 -6.57 -10.05
CA ILE A 378 -0.43 -7.15 -11.37
C ILE A 378 -1.22 -6.16 -12.23
N LYS A 379 -0.97 -6.14 -13.53
CA LYS A 379 -1.85 -5.44 -14.47
C LYS A 379 -2.99 -6.35 -14.90
N VAL A 380 -4.23 -5.90 -14.73
CA VAL A 380 -5.44 -6.70 -14.93
C VAL A 380 -6.42 -5.97 -15.85
N PRO A 381 -6.95 -6.63 -16.89
CA PRO A 381 -7.98 -6.06 -17.75
C PRO A 381 -9.32 -5.84 -17.03
N ALA A 382 -10.08 -4.84 -17.47
CA ALA A 382 -11.46 -4.61 -17.03
C ALA A 382 -12.34 -5.85 -17.18
N GLY A 383 -13.20 -6.09 -16.20
CA GLY A 383 -14.13 -7.23 -16.14
C GLY A 383 -13.48 -8.57 -15.77
N SER A 384 -12.19 -8.59 -15.42
CA SER A 384 -11.52 -9.82 -15.00
C SER A 384 -11.96 -10.22 -13.59
N GLU A 385 -12.33 -11.49 -13.44
CA GLU A 385 -12.50 -12.12 -12.12
C GLU A 385 -11.13 -12.60 -11.61
N LEU A 386 -10.84 -12.26 -10.36
CA LEU A 386 -9.62 -12.64 -9.65
C LEU A 386 -9.99 -13.34 -8.35
N THR A 387 -9.18 -14.30 -7.91
CA THR A 387 -9.28 -14.84 -6.55
C THR A 387 -7.94 -14.69 -5.84
N ALA A 388 -7.89 -13.87 -4.80
CA ALA A 388 -6.73 -13.83 -3.90
C ALA A 388 -6.83 -14.99 -2.92
N ARG A 389 -5.82 -15.86 -2.92
CA ARG A 389 -5.72 -17.00 -2.02
C ARG A 389 -4.59 -16.77 -1.02
N VAL A 390 -4.91 -16.83 0.27
CA VAL A 390 -3.96 -16.68 1.38
C VAL A 390 -3.78 -18.02 2.08
N THR A 391 -2.52 -18.50 2.10
CA THR A 391 -2.13 -19.78 2.71
C THR A 391 -1.17 -19.52 3.86
N LEU A 392 -1.47 -20.04 5.05
CA LEU A 392 -0.53 -20.04 6.18
C LEU A 392 0.52 -21.14 5.99
N ASN A 393 1.78 -20.73 5.82
CA ASN A 393 2.90 -21.63 5.67
C ASN A 393 3.44 -22.08 7.04
N SER A 394 3.65 -21.12 7.92
CA SER A 394 4.12 -21.34 9.28
C SER A 394 3.72 -20.18 10.18
N THR A 395 3.63 -20.46 11.46
CA THR A 395 3.35 -19.48 12.51
C THR A 395 4.64 -19.09 13.23
N TRP A 396 4.72 -17.86 13.74
CA TRP A 396 5.77 -17.46 14.69
C TRP A 396 5.71 -18.36 15.94
N ASP A 397 4.49 -18.67 16.40
CA ASP A 397 4.24 -19.59 17.52
C ASP A 397 4.01 -21.02 16.99
N GLU A 398 5.02 -21.88 17.07
CA GLU A 398 5.01 -23.27 16.58
C GLU A 398 3.88 -24.13 17.20
N GLU A 399 3.29 -23.71 18.33
CA GLU A 399 2.14 -24.41 18.93
C GLU A 399 0.80 -24.05 18.29
N GLN A 400 0.76 -22.96 17.51
CA GLN A 400 -0.43 -22.52 16.79
C GLN A 400 -0.52 -23.16 15.41
N THR A 401 -1.74 -23.49 15.01
CA THR A 401 -2.05 -23.97 13.65
C THR A 401 -2.88 -22.97 12.85
N THR A 402 -3.22 -21.85 13.48
CA THR A 402 -4.02 -20.75 12.94
C THR A 402 -3.33 -19.44 13.18
N ALA A 403 -3.42 -18.53 12.22
CA ALA A 403 -2.87 -17.20 12.36
C ALA A 403 -3.76 -16.16 11.69
N GLU A 404 -3.76 -14.97 12.27
CA GLU A 404 -4.53 -13.82 11.84
C GLU A 404 -3.69 -12.93 10.91
N TYR A 405 -4.36 -12.35 9.92
CA TYR A 405 -3.75 -11.45 8.95
C TYR A 405 -4.74 -10.38 8.52
N HIS A 406 -4.19 -9.31 7.96
CA HIS A 406 -4.93 -8.27 7.24
C HIS A 406 -4.57 -8.37 5.76
N LEU A 407 -5.57 -8.64 4.92
CA LEU A 407 -5.46 -8.54 3.47
C LEU A 407 -5.83 -7.12 3.07
N ALA A 408 -5.02 -6.46 2.25
CA ALA A 408 -5.38 -5.23 1.56
C ALA A 408 -5.32 -5.48 0.05
N VAL A 409 -6.41 -5.17 -0.64
CA VAL A 409 -6.51 -5.13 -2.09
C VAL A 409 -6.73 -3.69 -2.50
N THR A 410 -5.88 -3.19 -3.40
CA THR A 410 -5.92 -1.82 -3.89
C THR A 410 -5.83 -1.82 -5.40
N GLY A 411 -6.97 -1.57 -6.03
CA GLY A 411 -7.11 -1.19 -7.41
C GLY A 411 -6.62 0.24 -7.60
N SER A 412 -6.24 0.55 -8.82
CA SER A 412 -5.90 1.89 -9.23
C SER A 412 -7.03 2.44 -10.08
N THR A 413 -6.71 3.14 -11.16
CA THR A 413 -7.67 3.58 -12.16
C THR A 413 -7.07 3.30 -13.53
N ASP A 414 -7.90 3.21 -14.55
CA ASP A 414 -7.51 3.11 -15.96
C ASP A 414 -6.42 4.12 -16.35
N TRP A 415 -6.53 5.33 -15.84
CA TRP A 415 -5.58 6.41 -16.02
C TRP A 415 -4.16 6.11 -15.51
N VAL A 416 -4.05 5.42 -14.37
CA VAL A 416 -2.75 5.06 -13.77
C VAL A 416 -2.26 3.68 -14.28
N GLY A 417 -3.09 2.95 -15.00
CA GLY A 417 -2.84 1.61 -15.59
C GLY A 417 -1.74 1.54 -16.65
N SER A 418 -1.08 2.66 -16.96
CA SER A 418 -0.19 2.83 -18.11
C SER A 418 1.13 3.52 -17.73
N VAL A 419 2.02 2.78 -17.08
CA VAL A 419 3.35 3.25 -16.73
C VAL A 419 4.43 2.39 -17.39
N GLY A 420 5.54 3.03 -17.76
CA GLY A 420 6.63 2.42 -18.52
C GLY A 420 7.68 1.72 -17.65
N PHE A 421 7.27 0.79 -16.78
CA PHE A 421 8.21 -0.01 -15.98
C PHE A 421 8.47 -1.36 -16.63
N SER A 422 9.74 -1.74 -16.68
CA SER A 422 10.17 -3.09 -17.05
C SER A 422 11.41 -3.50 -16.28
N GLY A 423 11.64 -4.79 -16.11
CA GLY A 423 12.84 -5.27 -15.42
C GLY A 423 12.74 -6.73 -14.98
N ALA A 424 13.83 -7.26 -14.44
CA ALA A 424 13.93 -8.66 -14.01
C ALA A 424 13.05 -8.99 -12.77
N HIS A 425 12.56 -7.97 -12.06
CA HIS A 425 11.61 -8.10 -10.95
C HIS A 425 10.17 -8.42 -11.41
N GLN A 426 9.89 -8.26 -12.70
CA GLN A 426 8.59 -8.57 -13.27
C GLN A 426 8.59 -9.99 -13.85
N ALA A 427 7.42 -10.63 -13.88
CA ALA A 427 7.22 -11.76 -14.79
C ALA A 427 5.88 -11.66 -15.48
N GLY A 428 5.89 -12.18 -16.70
CA GLY A 428 4.76 -12.20 -17.61
C GLY A 428 3.85 -13.42 -17.45
N PRO A 429 2.83 -13.49 -18.32
CA PRO A 429 1.83 -14.54 -18.31
C PRO A 429 2.45 -15.93 -18.45
N GLY A 430 2.07 -16.87 -17.59
CA GLY A 430 2.50 -18.28 -17.68
C GLY A 430 3.89 -18.59 -17.13
N LEU A 431 4.53 -17.67 -16.39
CA LEU A 431 5.83 -17.88 -15.74
C LEU A 431 5.72 -18.42 -14.30
N LEU A 432 4.78 -19.35 -14.07
CA LEU A 432 4.60 -20.04 -12.79
C LEU A 432 5.28 -21.41 -12.78
#